data_AF-A0A8R1ECT6-F1
#
_entry.id   AF-A0A8R1ECT6-F1
#
_cell.length_a   1.000
_cell.length_b   1.000
_cell.length_c   1.000
_cell.angle_alpha   90.00
_cell.angle_beta   90.00
_cell.angle_gamma   90.00
#
_symmetry.space_group_name_H-M   'P 1'
#
loop_
_entity.id
_entity.type
_entity.pdbx_description
1 polymer ?
#
loop_
_entity_poly.entity_id
_entity_poly.type
_entity_poly.pdbx_seq_one_letter_code
_entity_poly.pdbx_strand_id
1 'polypeptide(L)'
;MRIVALIPFKKDLTLIEDPTSADDETMEDKKPDLLRLEQQRAQADSSEWLHEGFMLIGLPFREELRDDFKRFEEHQTAGGTPELEQSQVEAMKKFVKRLTMSYNPSFYENPRLLSERSALCVEATGEELIERKDTLEPYYQIPTRLQRVGSEIEQIIEKFGLTDEDKKSEPKGRKRKPVDAPDNQPEAKMMSIRDCVAAEKMSDFKKDELLNMAVEHCEAPKGLKSKTKNDIISVIKEFLADHPSSTWDVNPKK
;
A
#
# COMPACT_ATOMS: atom_id res chain seq x y z
N MET A 1 -22.24 -11.49 15.50
CA MET A 1 -21.74 -10.85 16.74
C MET A 1 -20.22 -10.75 16.60
N ARG A 2 -19.61 -9.57 16.73
CA ARG A 2 -18.15 -9.40 16.60
C ARG A 2 -17.56 -9.38 18.01
N ILE A 3 -16.71 -10.35 18.34
CA ILE A 3 -16.05 -10.44 19.64
C ILE A 3 -14.59 -10.07 19.44
N VAL A 4 -14.16 -8.98 20.08
CA VAL A 4 -12.77 -8.57 20.17
C VAL A 4 -12.31 -8.91 21.59
N ALA A 5 -11.24 -9.68 21.71
CA ALA A 5 -10.71 -10.11 22.98
C ALA A 5 -9.29 -9.58 23.14
N LEU A 6 -9.02 -8.97 24.29
CA LEU A 6 -7.66 -8.65 24.72
C LEU A 6 -7.15 -9.89 25.47
N ILE A 7 -6.22 -10.65 24.89
CA ILE A 7 -5.70 -11.86 25.50
C ILE A 7 -4.32 -11.54 26.07
N PRO A 8 -4.15 -11.50 27.40
CA PRO A 8 -2.83 -11.40 28.00
C PRO A 8 -2.11 -12.74 27.79
N PHE A 9 -1.09 -12.77 26.93
CA PHE A 9 -0.21 -13.92 26.80
C PHE A 9 0.80 -13.91 27.95
N LYS A 10 0.53 -14.68 29.00
CA LYS A 10 1.61 -15.16 29.87
C LYS A 10 2.45 -16.15 29.06
N LYS A 11 3.76 -15.94 29.03
CA LYS A 11 4.72 -16.80 28.35
C LYS A 11 4.64 -18.22 28.96
N ASP A 12 4.47 -19.21 28.08
CA ASP A 12 4.65 -20.65 28.28
C ASP A 12 3.81 -21.38 29.36
N LEU A 13 2.65 -21.92 28.96
CA LEU A 13 1.96 -22.99 29.69
C LEU A 13 2.54 -24.40 29.42
N THR A 14 3.68 -24.50 28.72
CA THR A 14 4.26 -25.77 28.24
C THR A 14 5.60 -26.14 28.85
N LEU A 15 6.09 -25.41 29.86
CA LEU A 15 7.30 -25.81 30.59
C LEU A 15 6.89 -26.39 31.95
N ILE A 16 7.17 -27.69 32.12
CA ILE A 16 7.25 -28.32 33.45
C ILE A 16 8.43 -27.62 34.14
N GLU A 17 8.14 -26.74 35.10
CA GLU A 17 9.17 -26.02 35.86
C GLU A 17 9.91 -27.01 36.77
N ASP A 18 11.24 -27.07 36.62
CA ASP A 18 12.12 -27.67 37.63
C ASP A 18 12.21 -26.70 38.82
N PRO A 19 11.89 -27.12 40.05
CA PRO A 19 11.74 -26.21 41.20
C PRO A 19 13.05 -25.65 41.76
N THR A 20 14.18 -25.76 41.04
CA THR A 20 15.52 -25.45 41.55
C THR A 20 16.29 -24.36 40.81
N SER A 21 15.77 -23.77 39.74
CA SER A 21 16.41 -22.58 39.16
C SER A 21 15.93 -21.31 39.84
N ALA A 22 16.70 -20.86 40.83
CA ALA A 22 16.57 -19.57 41.50
C ALA A 22 17.10 -18.43 40.63
N ASP A 23 16.60 -18.32 39.40
CA ASP A 23 16.83 -17.14 38.56
C ASP A 23 15.58 -16.27 38.63
N ASP A 24 15.73 -15.19 39.40
CA ASP A 24 14.76 -14.10 39.60
C ASP A 24 14.69 -13.23 38.33
N GLU A 25 14.47 -13.86 37.16
CA GLU A 25 14.14 -13.15 35.95
C GLU A 25 12.73 -12.57 36.13
N THR A 26 12.67 -11.30 36.55
CA THR A 26 11.45 -10.50 36.48
C THR A 26 10.90 -10.58 35.06
N MET A 27 9.89 -11.44 34.89
CA MET A 27 9.20 -11.66 33.62
C MET A 27 8.76 -10.30 33.07
N GLU A 28 9.38 -9.86 31.98
CA GLU A 28 8.91 -8.67 31.28
C GLU A 28 7.45 -8.88 30.88
N ASP A 29 6.55 -8.07 31.42
CA ASP A 29 5.14 -8.06 31.06
C ASP A 29 5.02 -7.81 29.55
N LYS A 30 4.87 -8.88 28.77
CA LYS A 30 4.65 -8.78 27.33
C LYS A 30 3.34 -8.02 27.12
N LYS A 31 3.42 -6.93 26.33
CA LYS A 31 2.25 -6.13 25.94
C LYS A 31 1.18 -7.08 25.38
N PRO A 32 -0.07 -7.02 25.87
CA PRO A 32 -1.12 -7.92 25.42
C PRO A 32 -1.43 -7.65 23.94
N ASP A 33 -1.64 -8.70 23.17
CA ASP A 33 -2.00 -8.60 21.75
C ASP A 33 -3.50 -8.41 21.57
N LEU A 34 -3.87 -7.63 20.55
CA LEU A 34 -5.26 -7.46 20.16
C LEU A 34 -5.65 -8.55 19.16
N LEU A 35 -6.59 -9.40 19.55
CA LEU A 35 -7.04 -10.52 18.73
C LEU A 35 -8.52 -10.40 18.36
N ARG A 36 -8.82 -10.72 17.11
CA ARG A 36 -10.19 -10.91 16.61
C ARG A 36 -10.48 -12.40 16.48
N LEU A 37 -11.59 -12.83 17.07
CA LEU A 37 -12.14 -14.17 16.90
C LEU A 37 -13.07 -14.18 15.68
N GLU A 38 -12.70 -14.90 14.64
CA GLU A 38 -13.53 -15.11 13.45
C GLU A 38 -14.12 -16.51 13.45
N GLN A 39 -15.44 -16.62 13.42
CA GLN A 39 -16.12 -17.91 13.40
C GLN A 39 -15.84 -18.63 12.07
N GLN A 40 -15.27 -19.82 12.16
CA GLN A 40 -14.94 -20.68 11.03
C GLN A 40 -15.86 -21.90 11.03
N ARG A 41 -16.58 -22.12 9.93
CA ARG A 41 -17.44 -23.29 9.73
C ARG A 41 -16.68 -24.34 8.93
N ALA A 42 -16.80 -25.60 9.31
CA ALA A 42 -16.33 -26.69 8.48
C ALA A 42 -17.06 -26.69 7.13
N GLN A 43 -16.30 -26.89 6.06
CA GLN A 43 -16.82 -27.14 4.71
C GLN A 43 -16.66 -28.63 4.40
N ALA A 44 -17.71 -29.26 3.87
CA ALA A 44 -17.78 -30.71 3.68
C ALA A 44 -16.70 -31.26 2.73
N ASP A 45 -16.24 -30.44 1.76
CA ASP A 45 -15.32 -30.86 0.69
C ASP A 45 -13.88 -30.32 0.86
N SER A 46 -13.59 -29.56 1.93
CA SER A 46 -12.29 -28.90 2.16
C SER A 46 -11.64 -29.31 3.50
N SER A 47 -11.93 -30.54 3.92
CA SER A 47 -11.82 -31.02 5.31
C SER A 47 -10.42 -31.04 5.90
N GLU A 48 -9.36 -30.96 5.08
CA GLU A 48 -7.98 -31.00 5.59
C GLU A 48 -7.55 -29.69 6.28
N TRP A 49 -8.08 -28.55 5.85
CA TRP A 49 -7.54 -27.23 6.26
C TRP A 49 -8.57 -26.34 6.98
N LEU A 50 -9.86 -26.66 6.88
CA LEU A 50 -10.94 -25.87 7.46
C LEU A 50 -11.62 -26.62 8.60
N HIS A 51 -11.00 -26.57 9.78
CA HIS A 51 -11.60 -27.09 11.01
C HIS A 51 -12.73 -26.17 11.49
N GLU A 52 -13.74 -26.74 12.13
CA GLU A 52 -14.79 -25.98 12.79
C GLU A 52 -14.25 -25.34 14.07
N GLY A 53 -14.55 -24.04 14.28
CA GLY A 53 -14.09 -23.33 15.48
C GLY A 53 -13.96 -21.82 15.27
N PHE A 54 -12.93 -21.24 15.88
CA PHE A 54 -12.60 -19.83 15.75
C PHE A 54 -11.17 -19.66 15.21
N MET A 55 -11.02 -18.85 14.17
CA MET A 55 -9.73 -18.38 13.69
C MET A 55 -9.32 -17.14 14.51
N LEU A 56 -8.12 -17.20 15.09
CA LEU A 56 -7.51 -16.08 15.81
C LEU A 56 -6.78 -15.19 14.82
N ILE A 57 -7.22 -13.95 14.68
CA ILE A 57 -6.64 -12.98 13.78
C ILE A 57 -5.97 -11.87 14.59
N GLY A 58 -4.65 -11.75 14.47
CA GLY A 58 -3.89 -10.64 15.04
C GLY A 58 -4.30 -9.31 14.40
N LEU A 59 -4.69 -8.34 15.22
CA LEU A 59 -4.94 -6.98 14.78
C LEU A 59 -3.68 -6.13 15.05
N PRO A 60 -3.17 -5.42 14.03
CA PRO A 60 -1.96 -4.65 14.19
C PRO A 60 -2.19 -3.46 15.13
N PHE A 61 -1.20 -3.18 15.97
CA PHE A 61 -1.16 -1.94 16.75
C PHE A 61 -0.82 -0.73 15.87
N ARG A 62 -1.05 0.48 16.38
CA ARG A 62 -0.76 1.71 15.65
C ARG A 62 0.71 1.81 15.24
N GLU A 63 1.59 1.30 16.10
CA GLU A 63 3.04 1.26 15.95
C GLU A 63 3.50 0.33 14.82
N GLU A 64 2.70 -0.67 14.46
CA GLU A 64 2.99 -1.61 13.35
C GLU A 64 2.49 -1.10 12.00
N LEU A 65 1.56 -0.14 12.00
CA LEU A 65 1.05 0.47 10.78
C LEU A 65 2.08 1.41 10.18
N ARG A 66 2.58 1.06 9.00
CA ARG A 66 3.44 1.94 8.20
C ARG A 66 2.61 3.02 7.52
N ASP A 67 3.08 4.28 7.56
CA ASP A 67 2.48 5.43 6.86
C ASP A 67 2.85 5.42 5.36
N ASP A 68 2.75 4.25 4.73
CA ASP A 68 3.01 4.09 3.29
C ASP A 68 1.90 4.76 2.45
N PHE A 69 0.79 5.14 3.09
CA PHE A 69 -0.34 5.83 2.47
C PHE A 69 0.07 7.13 1.79
N LYS A 70 0.95 7.94 2.38
CA LYS A 70 1.44 9.16 1.72
C LYS A 70 2.19 8.86 0.42
N ARG A 71 2.98 7.79 0.40
CA ARG A 71 3.71 7.35 -0.81
C ARG A 71 2.73 6.88 -1.88
N PHE A 72 1.69 6.14 -1.50
CA PHE A 72 0.63 5.72 -2.42
C PHE A 72 -0.23 6.89 -2.92
N GLU A 73 -0.53 7.88 -2.07
CA GLU A 73 -1.24 9.10 -2.45
C GLU A 73 -0.41 10.00 -3.36
N GLU A 74 0.87 10.20 -3.06
CA GLU A 74 1.81 10.94 -3.91
C GLU A 74 1.92 10.30 -5.31
N HIS A 75 1.97 8.97 -5.39
CA HIS A 75 1.94 8.27 -6.69
C HIS A 75 0.60 8.36 -7.42
N GLN A 76 -0.52 8.54 -6.71
CA GLN A 76 -1.84 8.73 -7.32
C GLN A 76 -2.13 10.20 -7.70
N THR A 77 -1.54 11.15 -7.00
CA THR A 77 -1.75 12.60 -7.18
C THR A 77 -0.72 13.25 -8.10
N ALA A 78 0.51 12.75 -8.18
CA ALA A 78 1.55 13.29 -9.08
C ALA A 78 1.33 12.94 -10.56
N GLY A 79 0.41 12.04 -10.84
CA GLY A 79 -0.14 11.74 -12.15
C GLY A 79 -1.35 10.89 -11.86
N GLY A 80 -2.56 11.45 -12.05
CA GLY A 80 -3.83 10.79 -11.76
C GLY A 80 -3.78 9.31 -12.14
N THR A 81 -4.43 8.44 -11.35
CA THR A 81 -4.54 7.02 -11.69
C THR A 81 -4.84 6.92 -13.18
N PRO A 82 -3.93 6.38 -14.01
CA PRO A 82 -4.14 6.42 -15.45
C PRO A 82 -5.45 5.71 -15.71
N GLU A 83 -6.42 6.42 -16.26
CA GLU A 83 -7.70 5.83 -16.64
C GLU A 83 -7.38 4.78 -17.69
N LEU A 84 -7.33 3.52 -17.25
CA LEU A 84 -7.05 2.39 -18.12
C LEU A 84 -8.21 2.27 -19.10
N GLU A 85 -7.88 2.16 -20.39
CA GLU A 85 -8.91 1.88 -21.37
C GLU A 85 -9.57 0.54 -21.07
N GLN A 86 -10.89 0.45 -21.29
CA GLN A 86 -11.62 -0.81 -21.11
C GLN A 86 -11.02 -1.94 -21.97
N SER A 87 -10.46 -1.59 -23.13
CA SER A 87 -9.73 -2.49 -24.03
C SER A 87 -8.51 -3.15 -23.36
N GLN A 88 -7.77 -2.39 -22.55
CA GLN A 88 -6.59 -2.83 -21.79
C GLN A 88 -6.98 -3.74 -20.62
N VAL A 89 -8.03 -3.35 -19.89
CA VAL A 89 -8.59 -4.14 -18.79
C VAL A 89 -9.08 -5.51 -19.29
N GLU A 90 -9.75 -5.55 -20.44
CA GLU A 90 -10.23 -6.80 -21.04
C GLU A 90 -9.10 -7.72 -21.49
N ALA A 91 -8.02 -7.18 -22.04
CA ALA A 91 -6.83 -7.96 -22.41
C ALA A 91 -6.19 -8.60 -21.17
N MET A 92 -6.04 -7.83 -20.09
CA MET A 92 -5.51 -8.34 -18.82
C MET A 92 -6.43 -9.41 -18.21
N LYS A 93 -7.74 -9.21 -18.23
CA LYS A 93 -8.71 -10.23 -17.76
C LYS A 93 -8.59 -11.55 -18.52
N LYS A 94 -8.41 -11.49 -19.85
CA LYS A 94 -8.20 -12.70 -20.67
C LYS A 94 -6.89 -13.41 -20.30
N PHE A 95 -5.81 -12.66 -20.13
CA PHE A 95 -4.53 -13.19 -19.67
C PHE A 95 -4.62 -13.87 -18.30
N VAL A 96 -5.21 -13.20 -17.31
CA VAL A 96 -5.43 -13.77 -15.97
C VAL A 96 -6.28 -15.04 -16.04
N LYS A 97 -7.34 -15.04 -16.86
CA LYS A 97 -8.22 -16.21 -17.02
C LYS A 97 -7.48 -17.44 -17.57
N ARG A 98 -6.47 -17.25 -18.44
CA ARG A 98 -5.64 -18.35 -18.96
C ARG A 98 -4.65 -18.91 -17.93
N LEU A 99 -4.17 -18.07 -17.01
CA LEU A 99 -3.29 -18.48 -15.91
C LEU A 99 -4.03 -18.98 -14.68
N THR A 100 -5.34 -18.73 -14.61
CA THR A 100 -6.16 -19.12 -13.47
C THR A 100 -6.14 -20.64 -13.31
N MET A 101 -5.71 -21.08 -12.13
CA MET A 101 -5.70 -22.46 -11.70
C MET A 101 -6.27 -22.53 -10.29
N SER A 102 -6.77 -23.71 -9.90
CA SER A 102 -7.19 -23.93 -8.51
C SER A 102 -5.98 -23.80 -7.60
N TYR A 103 -6.06 -22.90 -6.62
CA TYR A 103 -5.05 -22.77 -5.60
C TYR A 103 -5.28 -23.82 -4.51
N ASN A 104 -4.23 -24.59 -4.21
CA ASN A 104 -4.19 -25.48 -3.06
C ASN A 104 -2.84 -25.25 -2.34
N PRO A 105 -2.83 -24.92 -1.04
CA PRO A 105 -1.60 -24.72 -0.27
C PRO A 105 -0.63 -25.90 -0.36
N SER A 106 -1.14 -27.13 -0.46
CA SER A 106 -0.34 -28.36 -0.51
C SER A 106 0.43 -28.56 -1.83
N PHE A 107 0.11 -27.79 -2.88
CA PHE A 107 0.83 -27.89 -4.16
C PHE A 107 2.21 -27.24 -4.14
N TYR A 108 2.51 -26.46 -3.10
CA TYR A 108 3.73 -25.68 -3.00
C TYR A 108 4.55 -26.15 -1.81
N GLU A 109 5.74 -26.64 -2.10
CA GLU A 109 6.70 -27.09 -1.09
C GLU A 109 7.83 -26.08 -0.97
N ASN A 110 8.44 -25.99 0.22
CA ASN A 110 9.58 -25.10 0.41
C ASN A 110 10.85 -25.75 -0.20
N PRO A 111 11.43 -25.19 -1.27
CA PRO A 111 12.57 -25.80 -1.97
C PRO A 111 13.81 -25.95 -1.08
N ARG A 112 13.98 -25.06 -0.10
CA ARG A 112 15.11 -25.13 0.85
C ARG A 112 14.97 -26.33 1.79
N LEU A 113 13.78 -26.53 2.36
CA LEU A 113 13.51 -27.68 3.22
C LEU A 113 13.60 -29.00 2.44
N LEU A 114 13.16 -29.00 1.18
CA LEU A 114 13.29 -30.15 0.31
C LEU A 114 14.74 -30.52 0.03
N SER A 115 15.58 -29.51 -0.26
CA SER A 115 17.00 -29.68 -0.50
C SER A 115 17.71 -30.21 0.75
N GLU A 116 17.46 -29.62 1.91
CA GLU A 116 18.05 -30.05 3.18
C GLU A 116 17.66 -31.49 3.53
N ARG A 117 16.36 -31.81 3.46
CA ARG A 117 15.88 -33.18 3.67
C ARG A 117 16.51 -34.16 2.69
N SER A 118 16.70 -33.77 1.43
CA SER A 118 17.34 -34.64 0.43
C SER A 118 18.81 -34.91 0.76
N ALA A 119 19.56 -33.89 1.19
CA ALA A 119 20.94 -34.06 1.61
C ALA A 119 21.06 -35.02 2.81
N LEU A 120 20.19 -34.87 3.81
CA LEU A 120 20.12 -35.78 4.95
C LEU A 120 19.76 -37.21 4.55
N CYS A 121 18.84 -37.39 3.61
CA CYS A 121 18.50 -38.71 3.10
C CYS A 121 19.69 -39.37 2.38
N VAL A 122 20.39 -38.63 1.51
CA VAL A 122 21.59 -39.13 0.81
C VAL A 122 22.67 -39.52 1.82
N GLU A 123 22.89 -38.72 2.86
CA GLU A 123 23.84 -39.05 3.92
C GLU A 123 23.44 -40.30 4.72
N ALA A 124 22.14 -40.46 4.99
CA ALA A 124 21.62 -41.58 5.79
C ALA A 124 21.53 -42.91 5.01
N THR A 125 21.17 -42.86 3.72
CA THR A 125 20.92 -44.08 2.92
C THR A 125 22.00 -44.36 1.87
N GLY A 126 22.84 -43.38 1.54
CA GLY A 126 23.84 -43.49 0.47
C GLY A 126 23.27 -43.52 -0.95
N GLU A 127 21.94 -43.39 -1.10
CA GLU A 127 21.27 -43.40 -2.40
C GLU A 127 21.03 -41.97 -2.89
N GLU A 128 21.36 -41.72 -4.15
CA GLU A 128 21.09 -40.44 -4.80
C GLU A 128 19.57 -40.28 -5.00
N LEU A 129 18.99 -39.26 -4.36
CA LEU A 129 17.56 -38.98 -4.50
C LEU A 129 17.26 -38.41 -5.89
N ILE A 130 16.17 -38.86 -6.51
CA ILE A 130 15.61 -38.32 -7.76
C ILE A 130 15.53 -36.80 -7.68
N GLU A 131 15.95 -36.10 -8.75
CA GLU A 131 15.85 -34.65 -8.89
C GLU A 131 14.42 -34.16 -8.58
N ARG A 132 14.27 -33.43 -7.47
CA ARG A 132 12.99 -32.80 -7.12
C ARG A 132 12.85 -31.50 -7.88
N LYS A 133 11.72 -31.36 -8.58
CA LYS A 133 11.38 -30.15 -9.31
C LYS A 133 10.86 -29.07 -8.35
N ASP A 134 11.34 -27.84 -8.52
CA ASP A 134 10.82 -26.68 -7.78
C ASP A 134 9.37 -26.39 -8.20
N THR A 135 8.46 -26.36 -7.21
CA THR A 135 7.03 -26.11 -7.42
C THR A 135 6.70 -24.62 -7.49
N LEU A 136 7.64 -23.75 -7.10
CA LEU A 136 7.51 -22.29 -7.10
C LEU A 136 7.91 -21.64 -8.43
N GLU A 137 8.34 -22.43 -9.42
CA GLU A 137 8.69 -21.93 -10.74
C GLU A 137 7.53 -21.13 -11.37
N PRO A 138 7.76 -19.86 -11.76
CA PRO A 138 6.75 -19.04 -12.40
C PRO A 138 6.40 -19.57 -13.80
N TYR A 139 5.22 -19.18 -14.29
CA TYR A 139 4.65 -19.73 -15.52
C TYR A 139 5.55 -19.63 -16.76
N TYR A 140 6.41 -18.61 -16.84
CA TYR A 140 7.30 -18.38 -18.00
C TYR A 140 8.51 -19.34 -18.03
N GLN A 141 8.85 -19.97 -16.92
CA GLN A 141 9.90 -21.01 -16.88
C GLN A 141 9.38 -22.38 -17.30
N ILE A 142 8.05 -22.55 -17.35
CA ILE A 142 7.40 -23.81 -17.72
C ILE A 142 6.85 -23.67 -19.15
N PRO A 143 7.48 -24.29 -20.18
CA PRO A 143 7.14 -24.04 -21.58
C PRO A 143 5.67 -24.27 -21.91
N THR A 144 5.05 -25.30 -21.32
CA THR A 144 3.64 -25.62 -21.51
C THR A 144 2.70 -24.57 -20.94
N ARG A 145 3.10 -23.86 -19.88
CA ARG A 145 2.30 -22.77 -19.29
C ARG A 145 2.49 -21.47 -20.07
N LEU A 146 3.72 -21.18 -20.52
CA LEU A 146 4.00 -20.04 -21.37
C LEU A 146 3.24 -20.09 -22.69
N GLN A 147 3.19 -21.26 -23.34
CA GLN A 147 2.43 -21.45 -24.58
C GLN A 147 0.92 -21.18 -24.42
N ARG A 148 0.33 -21.38 -23.23
CA ARG A 148 -1.10 -21.15 -22.99
C ARG A 148 -1.50 -19.68 -23.02
N VAL A 149 -0.55 -18.78 -22.84
CA VAL A 149 -0.77 -17.33 -22.71
C VAL A 149 -0.09 -16.51 -23.80
N GLY A 150 0.58 -17.16 -24.77
CA GLY A 150 1.35 -16.47 -25.79
C GLY A 150 0.54 -15.42 -26.55
N SER A 151 -0.66 -15.79 -27.01
CA SER A 151 -1.58 -14.88 -27.71
C SER A 151 -2.06 -13.71 -26.86
N GLU A 152 -2.28 -13.95 -25.57
CA GLU A 152 -2.71 -12.92 -24.62
C GLU A 152 -1.57 -11.97 -24.26
N ILE A 153 -0.32 -12.45 -24.21
CA ILE A 153 0.88 -11.62 -24.04
C ILE A 153 1.05 -10.69 -25.24
N GLU A 154 0.91 -11.20 -26.47
CA GLU A 154 0.99 -10.37 -27.68
C GLU A 154 -0.05 -9.25 -27.67
N GLN A 155 -1.29 -9.56 -27.29
CA GLN A 155 -2.36 -8.56 -27.14
C GLN A 155 -2.07 -7.51 -26.07
N ILE A 156 -1.43 -7.90 -24.97
CA ILE A 156 -1.00 -6.96 -23.93
C ILE A 156 0.10 -6.05 -24.48
N ILE A 157 1.12 -6.61 -25.15
CA ILE A 157 2.21 -5.82 -25.73
C ILE A 157 1.65 -4.78 -26.70
N GLU A 158 0.73 -5.18 -27.57
CA GLU A 158 0.09 -4.29 -28.54
C GLU A 158 -0.72 -3.17 -27.85
N LYS A 159 -1.61 -3.53 -26.91
CA LYS A 159 -2.54 -2.58 -26.27
C LYS A 159 -1.89 -1.63 -25.26
N PHE A 160 -0.77 -2.04 -24.69
CA PHE A 160 0.02 -1.21 -23.77
C PHE A 160 1.23 -0.56 -24.46
N GLY A 161 1.43 -0.79 -25.77
CA GLY A 161 2.53 -0.19 -26.52
C GLY A 161 3.92 -0.62 -26.02
N LEU A 162 4.04 -1.83 -25.45
CA LEU A 162 5.26 -2.31 -24.76
C LEU A 162 6.39 -2.75 -25.73
N THR A 163 6.40 -2.20 -26.94
CA THR A 163 7.51 -2.36 -27.90
C THR A 163 8.80 -1.75 -27.33
N ASP A 164 9.96 -2.29 -27.74
CA ASP A 164 11.29 -2.14 -27.09
C ASP A 164 11.84 -0.70 -26.89
N GLU A 165 11.09 0.35 -27.19
CA GLU A 165 11.46 1.76 -26.99
C GLU A 165 11.64 2.12 -25.49
N ASP A 166 10.96 1.43 -24.56
CA ASP A 166 11.01 1.76 -23.12
C ASP A 166 12.09 1.01 -22.32
N LYS A 167 12.80 0.04 -22.90
CA LYS A 167 13.82 -0.76 -22.19
C LYS A 167 15.17 -0.06 -21.97
N LYS A 168 15.28 1.25 -22.28
CA LYS A 168 16.55 2.03 -22.16
C LYS A 168 16.50 3.25 -21.24
N SER A 169 15.53 3.35 -20.35
CA SER A 169 15.69 4.25 -19.19
C SER A 169 16.23 3.46 -18.01
N GLU A 170 17.55 3.20 -18.02
CA GLU A 170 18.25 2.88 -16.77
C GLU A 170 17.88 3.97 -15.74
N PRO A 171 17.47 3.60 -14.51
CA PRO A 171 17.29 4.59 -13.47
C PRO A 171 18.65 5.20 -13.21
N LYS A 172 18.88 6.43 -13.71
CA LYS A 172 20.07 7.22 -13.37
C LYS A 172 20.11 7.31 -11.86
N GLY A 173 20.97 6.49 -11.26
CA GLY A 173 21.27 6.49 -9.85
C GLY A 173 21.64 7.90 -9.44
N ARG A 174 20.69 8.61 -8.83
CA ARG A 174 20.92 9.92 -8.25
C ARG A 174 21.83 9.67 -7.06
N LYS A 175 23.14 9.87 -7.26
CA LYS A 175 24.15 9.80 -6.20
C LYS A 175 23.67 10.67 -5.05
N ARG A 176 23.30 10.04 -3.93
CA ARG A 176 23.09 10.73 -2.66
C ARG A 176 24.43 11.35 -2.27
N LYS A 177 24.51 12.67 -2.24
CA LYS A 177 25.56 13.35 -1.48
C LYS A 177 25.26 13.13 0.01
N PRO A 178 26.26 12.79 0.84
CA PRO A 178 26.10 12.86 2.28
C PRO A 178 26.09 14.34 2.65
N VAL A 179 25.05 14.80 3.35
CA VAL A 179 25.05 16.10 4.03
C VAL A 179 24.62 15.83 5.45
N ASP A 180 25.57 16.03 6.35
CA ASP A 180 25.39 16.11 7.78
C ASP A 180 24.45 17.27 8.16
N ALA A 181 23.62 16.99 9.17
CA ALA A 181 23.03 17.92 10.14
C ALA A 181 21.87 18.87 9.68
N PRO A 182 21.00 19.26 10.64
CA PRO A 182 19.57 19.45 10.42
C PRO A 182 19.22 20.91 10.13
N ASP A 183 18.34 21.14 9.15
CA ASP A 183 17.60 22.39 9.11
C ASP A 183 16.12 22.11 8.92
N ASN A 184 15.37 22.47 9.96
CA ASN A 184 13.98 22.17 10.17
C ASN A 184 13.18 23.38 9.65
N GLN A 185 12.94 23.43 8.34
CA GLN A 185 11.97 24.37 7.76
C GLN A 185 10.78 23.57 7.21
N PRO A 186 9.55 23.83 7.71
CA PRO A 186 8.36 23.23 7.12
C PRO A 186 8.14 23.87 5.76
N GLU A 187 8.42 23.12 4.69
CA GLU A 187 7.97 23.48 3.35
C GLU A 187 6.47 23.76 3.41
N ALA A 188 6.09 24.99 3.06
CA ALA A 188 4.71 25.44 3.13
C ALA A 188 3.89 24.67 2.09
N LYS A 189 3.17 23.65 2.57
CA LYS A 189 2.26 22.80 1.81
C LYS A 189 1.30 23.69 0.98
N MET A 190 1.38 23.59 -0.35
CA MET A 190 0.35 24.14 -1.23
C MET A 190 -0.99 23.51 -0.85
N MET A 191 -2.01 24.34 -0.62
CA MET A 191 -3.37 23.90 -0.33
C MET A 191 -4.31 24.52 -1.36
N SER A 192 -5.45 23.89 -1.64
CA SER A 192 -6.44 24.52 -2.49
C SER A 192 -7.07 25.74 -1.80
N ILE A 193 -7.55 26.72 -2.57
CA ILE A 193 -8.25 27.88 -2.02
C ILE A 193 -9.49 27.46 -1.20
N ARG A 194 -10.16 26.35 -1.59
CA ARG A 194 -11.31 25.81 -0.87
C ARG A 194 -10.92 25.29 0.51
N ASP A 195 -9.80 24.59 0.60
CA ASP A 195 -9.27 24.13 1.89
C ASP A 195 -8.84 25.30 2.78
N CYS A 196 -8.34 26.38 2.17
CA CYS A 196 -8.01 27.61 2.91
C CYS A 196 -9.27 28.32 3.44
N VAL A 197 -10.36 28.32 2.69
CA VAL A 197 -11.66 28.85 3.14
C VAL A 197 -12.26 27.98 4.23
N ALA A 198 -12.25 26.65 4.07
CA ALA A 198 -12.78 25.69 5.04
C ALA A 198 -12.00 25.66 6.35
N ALA A 199 -10.68 25.85 6.30
CA ALA A 199 -9.80 25.93 7.46
C ALA A 199 -9.71 27.35 8.06
N GLU A 200 -10.50 28.32 7.57
CA GLU A 200 -10.50 29.73 7.99
C GLU A 200 -9.15 30.45 7.88
N LYS A 201 -8.23 29.96 7.03
CA LYS A 201 -6.86 30.49 6.86
C LYS A 201 -6.77 31.67 5.89
N MET A 202 -7.90 32.16 5.38
CA MET A 202 -7.94 33.32 4.47
C MET A 202 -7.44 34.62 5.15
N SER A 203 -7.46 34.68 6.48
CA SER A 203 -6.90 35.79 7.26
C SER A 203 -5.38 35.82 7.25
N ASP A 204 -4.69 34.78 6.83
CA ASP A 204 -3.23 34.70 6.89
C ASP A 204 -2.56 35.37 5.68
N PHE A 205 -3.29 35.50 4.56
CA PHE A 205 -2.79 36.13 3.34
C PHE A 205 -2.65 37.64 3.45
N LYS A 206 -1.69 38.23 2.73
CA LYS A 206 -1.58 39.69 2.64
C LYS A 206 -2.74 40.27 1.83
N LYS A 207 -3.13 41.52 2.09
CA LYS A 207 -4.22 42.19 1.36
C LYS A 207 -3.98 42.19 -0.16
N ASP A 208 -2.73 42.39 -0.57
CA ASP A 208 -2.35 42.44 -1.99
C ASP A 208 -2.44 41.06 -2.67
N GLU A 209 -2.12 39.98 -1.95
CA GLU A 209 -2.27 38.61 -2.44
C GLU A 209 -3.75 38.25 -2.62
N LEU A 210 -4.59 38.58 -1.65
CA LEU A 210 -6.04 38.42 -1.75
C LEU A 210 -6.63 39.21 -2.91
N LEU A 211 -6.14 40.43 -3.13
CA LEU A 211 -6.58 41.26 -4.23
C LEU A 211 -6.19 40.65 -5.59
N ASN A 212 -4.96 40.15 -5.72
CA ASN A 212 -4.51 39.47 -6.94
C ASN A 212 -5.35 38.23 -7.22
N MET A 213 -5.62 37.40 -6.19
CA MET A 213 -6.48 36.23 -6.34
C MET A 213 -7.91 36.59 -6.76
N ALA A 214 -8.49 37.66 -6.17
CA ALA A 214 -9.82 38.12 -6.55
C ALA A 214 -9.89 38.65 -7.99
N VAL A 215 -8.84 39.33 -8.46
CA VAL A 215 -8.80 39.87 -9.82
C VAL A 215 -8.51 38.78 -10.86
N GLU A 216 -7.59 37.86 -10.58
CA GLU A 216 -7.16 36.82 -11.52
C GLU A 216 -8.15 35.66 -11.62
N HIS A 217 -8.72 35.22 -10.50
CA HIS A 217 -9.55 34.01 -10.47
C HIS A 217 -11.05 34.28 -10.30
N CYS A 218 -11.43 35.43 -9.75
CA CYS A 218 -12.84 35.78 -9.49
C CYS A 218 -13.34 36.92 -10.41
N GLU A 219 -12.55 37.33 -11.41
CA GLU A 219 -12.84 38.44 -12.33
C GLU A 219 -13.28 39.75 -11.64
N ALA A 220 -12.84 39.96 -10.40
CA ALA A 220 -13.34 41.04 -9.59
C ALA A 220 -12.86 42.41 -10.11
N PRO A 221 -13.70 43.47 -10.06
CA PRO A 221 -13.34 44.77 -10.60
C PRO A 221 -12.14 45.37 -9.85
N LYS A 222 -11.21 45.99 -10.60
CA LYS A 222 -10.00 46.64 -10.05
C LYS A 222 -10.27 47.70 -8.97
N GLY A 223 -11.53 48.13 -8.82
CA GLY A 223 -12.02 48.99 -7.75
C GLY A 223 -11.98 48.37 -6.35
N LEU A 224 -11.69 47.07 -6.20
CA LEU A 224 -11.53 46.44 -4.88
C LEU A 224 -10.30 46.93 -4.08
N LYS A 225 -9.36 47.66 -4.70
CA LYS A 225 -8.17 48.21 -4.01
C LYS A 225 -8.51 49.05 -2.77
N SER A 226 -9.61 49.78 -2.81
CA SER A 226 -10.07 50.64 -1.70
C SER A 226 -10.82 49.89 -0.60
N LYS A 227 -11.20 48.62 -0.80
CA LYS A 227 -11.96 47.83 0.18
C LYS A 227 -11.08 47.22 1.28
N THR A 228 -11.70 46.78 2.36
CA THR A 228 -11.01 46.12 3.47
C THR A 228 -10.62 44.69 3.09
N LYS A 229 -9.68 44.10 3.85
CA LYS A 229 -9.25 42.71 3.66
C LYS A 229 -10.43 41.73 3.78
N ASN A 230 -11.36 41.98 4.70
CA ASN A 230 -12.54 41.14 4.91
C ASN A 230 -13.54 41.23 3.75
N ASP A 231 -13.65 42.40 3.12
CA ASP A 231 -14.50 42.56 1.93
C ASP A 231 -13.96 41.74 0.76
N ILE A 232 -12.63 41.72 0.56
CA ILE A 232 -11.98 40.93 -0.49
C ILE A 232 -12.18 39.43 -0.23
N ILE A 233 -12.03 38.99 1.03
CA ILE A 233 -12.30 37.59 1.42
C ILE A 233 -13.76 37.21 1.15
N SER A 234 -14.70 38.12 1.42
CA SER A 234 -16.13 37.87 1.19
C SER A 234 -16.44 37.67 -0.29
N VAL A 235 -15.82 38.48 -1.17
CA VAL A 235 -15.96 38.34 -2.64
C VAL A 235 -15.42 37.00 -3.13
N ILE A 236 -14.28 36.54 -2.60
CA ILE A 236 -13.70 35.23 -2.97
C ILE A 236 -14.62 34.09 -2.48
N LYS A 237 -15.18 34.20 -1.27
CA LYS A 237 -16.13 33.20 -0.73
C LYS A 237 -17.42 33.12 -1.54
N GLU A 238 -17.98 34.27 -1.92
CA GLU A 238 -19.18 34.36 -2.73
C GLU A 238 -18.96 33.77 -4.13
N PHE A 239 -17.84 34.10 -4.77
CA PHE A 239 -17.47 33.53 -6.07
C PHE A 239 -17.33 31.99 -6.03
N LEU A 240 -16.69 31.45 -4.99
CA LEU A 240 -16.54 30.00 -4.82
C LEU A 240 -17.85 29.27 -4.51
N ALA A 241 -18.82 29.97 -3.90
CA ALA A 241 -20.17 29.46 -3.69
C ALA A 241 -20.95 29.39 -5.01
N ASP A 242 -20.81 30.40 -5.86
CA ASP A 242 -21.47 30.45 -7.18
C ASP A 242 -20.81 29.53 -8.22
N HIS A 243 -19.51 29.22 -8.05
CA HIS A 243 -18.74 28.37 -8.97
C HIS A 243 -18.17 27.13 -8.25
N PRO A 244 -18.98 26.07 -8.07
CA PRO A 244 -18.61 24.88 -7.30
C PRO A 244 -17.43 24.07 -7.88
N SER A 245 -17.11 24.26 -9.16
CA SER A 245 -15.98 23.59 -9.84
C SER A 245 -14.68 24.40 -9.82
N SER A 246 -14.73 25.69 -9.43
CA SER A 246 -13.55 26.54 -9.42
C SER A 246 -12.67 26.24 -8.20
N THR A 247 -11.41 25.92 -8.47
CA THR A 247 -10.36 25.68 -7.46
C THR A 247 -9.01 26.08 -8.04
N TRP A 248 -8.11 26.56 -7.19
CA TRP A 248 -6.72 26.88 -7.54
C TRP A 248 -5.83 26.70 -6.31
N ASP A 249 -4.55 26.46 -6.56
CA ASP A 249 -3.57 26.23 -5.50
C ASP A 249 -3.05 27.54 -4.92
N VAL A 250 -3.00 27.60 -3.59
CA VAL A 250 -2.54 28.76 -2.83
C VAL A 250 -1.55 28.34 -1.75
N ASN A 251 -0.59 29.22 -1.47
CA ASN A 251 0.36 29.04 -0.38
C ASN A 251 0.07 30.08 0.71
N PRO A 252 -0.49 29.68 1.87
CA PRO A 252 -0.89 30.60 2.94
C PRO A 252 0.29 31.25 3.69
N LYS A 253 1.54 30.88 3.40
CA LYS A 253 2.74 31.37 4.12
C LYS A 253 3.74 32.15 3.25
N LYS A 254 3.33 32.68 2.09
CA LYS A 254 4.22 33.52 1.26
C LYS A 254 4.19 34.99 1.67
#